data_AF-X0TZ34-F1
#
_entry.id   AF-X0TZ34-F1
#
_cell.length_a   1.000
_cell.length_b   1.000
_cell.length_c   1.000
_cell.angle_alpha   90.00
_cell.angle_beta   90.00
_cell.angle_gamma   90.00
#
_symmetry.space_group_name_H-M   'P 1'
#
loop_
_entity.id
_entity.type
_entity.pdbx_description
1 polymer ?
#
loop_
_entity_poly.entity_id
_entity_poly.type
_entity_poly.pdbx_seq_one_letter_code
_entity_poly.pdbx_strand_id
1 'polypeptide(L)'
;RVNLGRTIDSLEDTAPPVPDPPEWEPGLEPNETGRFTIAMEVRECTDDAGVEYYFECVTDSSFDSGWQSSPGYIATGLAENTTYTFRVKARDNSPNQNETDWSIGKSATTDLNTDTSPPFPPKSRWAMEPRKFTETIIGMAAKISSDENGPVVYYFDCTACSDPCVPDANVFDSGWQTGSTYLIPGLSYATYTFQVKARDSSANQNETAWSSAASVTLAPPPQVLEVPSILYTTIQAAINDANFGDTVLVHPGTYTGPDNRDLDFLGKAITVRSDNPEDQGVVTTTIIDC
;
A
#
# COMPACT_ATOMS: atom_id res chain seq x y z
N ARG A 1 6.94 26.03 54.79
CA ARG A 1 6.59 26.43 53.40
C ARG A 1 7.79 26.08 52.55
N VAL A 2 7.78 24.95 51.87
CA VAL A 2 8.88 24.54 50.98
C VAL A 2 8.72 25.32 49.69
N ASN A 3 9.75 26.08 49.32
CA ASN A 3 9.86 26.76 48.04
C ASN A 3 10.04 25.69 46.95
N LEU A 4 8.98 25.38 46.20
CA LEU A 4 9.06 24.57 44.97
C LEU A 4 9.52 25.46 43.79
N GLY A 5 10.59 26.24 44.01
CA GLY A 5 11.19 27.06 42.97
C GLY A 5 12.07 26.21 42.07
N ARG A 6 11.54 25.89 40.87
CA ARG A 6 12.26 25.46 39.66
C ARG A 6 13.21 24.28 39.79
N THR A 7 12.81 23.15 39.20
CA THR A 7 13.54 22.45 38.11
C THR A 7 12.62 21.33 37.63
N ILE A 8 11.60 21.66 36.84
CA ILE A 8 11.33 20.80 35.69
C ILE A 8 12.30 21.35 34.67
N ASP A 9 13.52 20.82 34.68
CA ASP A 9 14.38 20.92 33.53
C ASP A 9 13.60 20.20 32.43
N SER A 10 12.89 20.97 31.61
CA SER A 10 12.46 20.45 30.32
C SER A 10 13.77 20.04 29.66
N LEU A 11 14.05 18.74 29.61
CA LEU A 11 15.26 18.23 29.01
C LEU A 11 15.34 18.86 27.62
N GLU A 12 16.23 19.84 27.46
CA GLU A 12 16.44 20.47 26.17
C GLU A 12 16.95 19.37 25.25
N ASP A 13 16.35 19.28 24.07
CA ASP A 13 16.72 18.26 23.12
C ASP A 13 18.12 18.54 22.59
N THR A 14 18.97 17.53 22.67
CA THR A 14 20.37 17.57 22.22
C THR A 14 20.68 16.46 21.22
N ALA A 15 19.70 15.61 20.90
CA ALA A 15 19.90 14.51 19.96
C ALA A 15 19.53 14.98 18.54
N PRO A 16 20.34 14.70 17.52
CA PRO A 16 19.91 14.91 16.14
C PRO A 16 18.90 13.83 15.72
N PRO A 17 18.15 14.07 14.62
CA PRO A 17 17.25 13.08 14.05
C PRO A 17 17.94 11.75 13.69
N VAL A 18 17.18 10.65 13.72
CA VAL A 18 17.66 9.30 13.39
C VAL A 18 17.07 8.84 12.05
N PRO A 19 17.83 8.23 11.12
CA PRO A 19 19.24 7.86 11.23
C PRO A 19 20.20 9.05 11.07
N ASP A 20 21.35 8.93 11.77
CA ASP A 20 22.48 9.85 11.67
C ASP A 20 23.73 9.07 11.19
N PRO A 21 24.21 9.27 9.94
CA PRO A 21 23.68 10.22 8.94
C PRO A 21 22.41 9.71 8.25
N PRO A 22 21.64 10.58 7.58
CA PRO A 22 20.50 10.18 6.75
C PRO A 22 20.91 9.23 5.63
N GLU A 23 20.02 8.31 5.29
CA GLU A 23 20.23 7.33 4.21
C GLU A 23 19.36 7.65 3.00
N TRP A 24 19.91 7.51 1.79
CA TRP A 24 19.10 7.53 0.57
C TRP A 24 18.10 6.37 0.57
N GLU A 25 16.87 6.62 0.12
CA GLU A 25 15.92 5.53 -0.05
C GLU A 25 16.36 4.69 -1.27
N PRO A 26 16.49 3.35 -1.15
CA PRO A 26 17.04 2.53 -2.22
C PRO A 26 16.27 2.67 -3.54
N GLY A 27 16.99 3.03 -4.61
CA GLY A 27 16.41 3.26 -5.94
C GLY A 27 15.84 4.67 -6.13
N LEU A 28 15.95 5.54 -5.11
CA LEU A 28 15.51 6.93 -5.10
C LEU A 28 16.67 7.90 -4.79
N GLU A 29 17.91 7.42 -4.94
CA GLU A 29 19.08 8.30 -5.07
C GLU A 29 18.86 9.35 -6.19
N PRO A 30 19.65 10.44 -6.22
CA PRO A 30 19.65 11.39 -7.33
C PRO A 30 19.54 10.70 -8.67
N ASN A 31 18.46 11.01 -9.39
CA ASN A 31 18.15 10.49 -10.70
C ASN A 31 17.55 11.60 -11.56
N GLU A 32 18.08 11.73 -12.77
CA GLU A 32 17.58 12.64 -13.78
C GLU A 32 16.12 12.32 -14.15
N THR A 33 15.33 13.36 -14.41
CA THR A 33 13.94 13.23 -14.89
C THR A 33 13.74 14.02 -16.18
N GLY A 34 14.81 14.11 -16.96
CA GLY A 34 14.91 14.95 -18.15
C GLY A 34 16.20 15.75 -18.20
N ARG A 35 16.15 16.88 -18.92
CA ARG A 35 17.34 17.63 -19.34
C ARG A 35 17.80 18.67 -18.34
N PHE A 36 16.90 19.15 -17.49
CA PHE A 36 17.16 20.25 -16.57
C PHE A 36 16.76 19.93 -15.13
N THR A 37 16.43 18.67 -14.84
CA THR A 37 15.91 18.26 -13.52
C THR A 37 16.52 16.96 -13.03
N ILE A 38 16.79 16.92 -11.72
CA ILE A 38 17.19 15.72 -10.98
C ILE A 38 16.31 15.64 -9.73
N ALA A 39 15.69 14.50 -9.51
CA ALA A 39 14.86 14.22 -8.34
C ALA A 39 15.54 13.19 -7.43
N MET A 40 15.27 13.28 -6.13
CA MET A 40 15.87 12.42 -5.11
C MET A 40 14.98 12.33 -3.87
N GLU A 41 15.03 11.21 -3.15
CA GLU A 41 14.28 10.96 -1.91
C GLU A 41 15.15 10.19 -0.91
N VAL A 42 15.12 10.61 0.35
CA VAL A 42 15.83 9.96 1.45
C VAL A 42 14.85 9.18 2.30
N ARG A 43 15.36 8.24 3.10
CA ARG A 43 14.57 7.62 4.16
C ARG A 43 14.11 8.68 5.14
N GLU A 44 12.86 8.56 5.57
CA GLU A 44 12.33 9.40 6.62
C GLU A 44 13.16 9.23 7.90
N CYS A 45 13.77 10.33 8.32
CA CYS A 45 14.36 10.46 9.64
C CYS A 45 13.26 10.79 10.65
N THR A 46 13.44 10.36 11.89
CA THR A 46 12.51 10.54 12.99
C THR A 46 13.16 11.29 14.14
N ASP A 47 12.42 12.23 14.70
CA ASP A 47 12.77 12.99 15.89
C ASP A 47 11.48 13.44 16.61
N ASP A 48 11.49 13.53 17.93
CA ASP A 48 10.32 13.94 18.72
C ASP A 48 9.96 15.43 18.52
N ALA A 49 10.94 16.27 18.19
CA ALA A 49 10.73 17.66 17.81
C ALA A 49 10.33 17.84 16.34
N GLY A 50 10.30 16.75 15.55
CA GLY A 50 10.07 16.77 14.10
C GLY A 50 11.35 17.10 13.32
N VAL A 51 11.32 16.88 12.00
CA VAL A 51 12.54 16.85 11.17
C VAL A 51 12.45 17.77 9.96
N GLU A 52 13.57 18.42 9.65
CA GLU A 52 13.85 19.09 8.37
C GLU A 52 15.10 18.49 7.70
N TYR A 53 15.17 18.61 6.38
CA TYR A 53 16.23 18.09 5.52
C TYR A 53 16.88 19.23 4.73
N TYR A 54 18.18 19.13 4.50
CA TYR A 54 18.95 20.00 3.62
C TYR A 54 19.68 19.15 2.58
N PHE A 55 19.30 19.29 1.31
CA PHE A 55 19.98 18.67 0.18
C PHE A 55 20.99 19.67 -0.39
N GLU A 56 22.27 19.35 -0.24
CA GLU A 56 23.37 20.15 -0.78
C GLU A 56 23.78 19.60 -2.15
N CYS A 57 23.84 20.47 -3.14
CA CYS A 57 24.48 20.18 -4.41
C CYS A 57 25.98 20.52 -4.28
N VAL A 58 26.78 19.49 -4.01
CA VAL A 58 28.24 19.58 -3.80
C VAL A 58 28.95 20.21 -5.01
N THR A 59 28.41 19.99 -6.20
CA THR A 59 28.99 20.49 -7.47
C THR A 59 28.66 21.95 -7.75
N ASP A 60 27.51 22.45 -7.28
CA ASP A 60 27.06 23.82 -7.52
C ASP A 60 26.00 24.22 -6.49
N SER A 61 26.40 25.01 -5.49
CA SER A 61 25.56 25.43 -4.37
C SER A 61 24.33 26.26 -4.77
N SER A 62 24.23 26.71 -6.03
CA SER A 62 23.01 27.39 -6.50
C SER A 62 21.80 26.46 -6.60
N PHE A 63 22.02 25.13 -6.58
CA PHE A 63 20.98 24.10 -6.61
C PHE A 63 20.76 23.42 -5.24
N ASP A 64 21.21 24.03 -4.14
CA ASP A 64 20.87 23.58 -2.79
C ASP A 64 19.37 23.77 -2.52
N SER A 65 18.75 22.85 -1.78
CA SER A 65 17.30 22.92 -1.48
C SER A 65 16.95 24.00 -0.44
N GLY A 66 17.91 24.43 0.37
CA GLY A 66 17.60 25.01 1.68
C GLY A 66 17.01 23.97 2.64
N TRP A 67 16.59 24.40 3.83
CA TRP A 67 15.89 23.53 4.78
C TRP A 67 14.43 23.34 4.39
N GLN A 68 13.97 22.09 4.38
CA GLN A 68 12.60 21.72 4.03
C GLN A 68 12.11 20.53 4.86
N SER A 69 10.81 20.42 5.10
CA SER A 69 10.24 19.26 5.81
C SER A 69 10.10 18.01 4.93
N SER A 70 10.20 18.17 3.60
CA SER A 70 10.07 17.06 2.66
C SER A 70 11.34 16.21 2.63
N PRO A 71 11.23 14.87 2.75
CA PRO A 71 12.36 13.95 2.52
C PRO A 71 12.67 13.78 1.03
N GLY A 72 11.93 14.41 0.13
CA GLY A 72 12.21 14.45 -1.30
C GLY A 72 12.58 15.85 -1.78
N TYR A 73 13.49 15.93 -2.76
CA TYR A 73 13.92 17.16 -3.40
C TYR A 73 13.98 17.00 -4.92
N ILE A 74 13.58 18.05 -5.65
CA ILE A 74 13.69 18.15 -7.10
C ILE A 74 14.53 19.40 -7.40
N ALA A 75 15.76 19.17 -7.85
CA ALA A 75 16.61 20.23 -8.38
C ALA A 75 16.16 20.55 -9.81
N THR A 76 15.96 21.84 -10.11
CA THR A 76 15.47 22.31 -11.41
C THR A 76 16.38 23.39 -11.99
N GLY A 77 16.37 23.56 -13.31
CA GLY A 77 17.17 24.60 -13.99
C GLY A 77 18.65 24.22 -14.12
N LEU A 78 18.94 22.92 -14.05
CA LEU A 78 20.27 22.35 -14.27
C LEU A 78 20.71 22.54 -15.73
N ALA A 79 21.99 22.33 -16.03
CA ALA A 79 22.49 22.32 -17.41
C ALA A 79 22.40 20.91 -18.01
N GLU A 80 22.08 20.79 -19.30
CA GLU A 80 22.04 19.49 -20.01
C GLU A 80 23.39 18.76 -19.93
N ASN A 81 23.36 17.43 -20.00
CA ASN A 81 24.55 16.56 -20.01
C ASN A 81 25.58 16.90 -18.91
N THR A 82 25.11 17.33 -17.74
CA THR A 82 25.98 17.74 -16.63
C THR A 82 25.74 16.85 -15.42
N THR A 83 26.84 16.33 -14.86
CA THR A 83 26.79 15.50 -13.66
C THR A 83 26.75 16.38 -12.42
N TYR A 84 25.72 16.20 -11.61
CA TYR A 84 25.58 16.87 -10.31
C TYR A 84 25.72 15.85 -9.19
N THR A 85 26.33 16.26 -8.07
CA THR A 85 26.48 15.41 -6.88
C THR A 85 25.72 16.03 -5.71
N PHE A 86 24.84 15.25 -5.11
CA PHE A 86 24.05 15.65 -3.95
C PHE A 86 24.39 14.84 -2.71
N ARG A 87 24.34 15.48 -1.56
CA ARG A 87 24.33 14.84 -0.23
C ARG A 87 23.26 15.51 0.63
N VAL A 88 22.80 14.83 1.68
CA VAL A 88 21.73 15.32 2.56
C VAL A 88 22.20 15.30 4.01
N LYS A 89 21.72 16.24 4.80
CA LYS A 89 21.70 16.15 6.27
C LYS A 89 20.31 16.48 6.77
N ALA A 90 19.98 16.05 7.98
CA ALA A 90 18.74 16.38 8.65
C ALA A 90 19.01 17.23 9.90
N ARG A 91 17.99 17.92 10.38
CA ARG A 91 17.99 18.57 11.69
C ARG A 91 16.63 18.43 12.35
N ASP A 92 16.61 18.51 13.67
CA ASP A 92 15.36 18.61 14.42
C ASP A 92 14.79 20.05 14.39
N ASN A 93 13.53 20.21 14.82
CA ASN A 93 12.92 21.54 15.04
C ASN A 93 12.97 22.01 16.51
N SER A 94 13.88 21.45 17.31
CA SER A 94 14.13 21.93 18.66
C SER A 94 14.79 23.33 18.63
N PRO A 95 14.84 24.06 19.76
CA PRO A 95 15.57 25.33 19.83
C PRO A 95 17.06 25.21 19.48
N ASN A 96 17.66 24.02 19.66
CA ASN A 96 19.07 23.75 19.37
C ASN A 96 19.31 23.38 17.90
N GLN A 97 18.27 22.95 17.17
CA GLN A 97 18.35 22.52 15.78
C GLN A 97 19.48 21.50 15.58
N ASN A 98 19.46 20.41 16.36
CA ASN A 98 20.57 19.46 16.32
C ASN A 98 20.61 18.82 14.93
N GLU A 99 21.77 18.91 14.28
CA GLU A 99 21.97 18.43 12.92
C GLU A 99 22.66 17.07 12.92
N THR A 100 22.29 16.20 11.98
CA THR A 100 23.00 14.96 11.69
C THR A 100 24.33 15.24 10.98
N ASP A 101 25.19 14.24 10.91
CA ASP A 101 26.24 14.16 9.91
C ASP A 101 25.65 14.12 8.49
N TRP A 102 26.49 14.44 7.51
CA TRP A 102 26.14 14.36 6.09
C TRP A 102 26.07 12.92 5.60
N SER A 103 25.09 12.63 4.75
CA SER A 103 25.00 11.37 4.01
C SER A 103 26.12 11.23 2.98
N ILE A 104 26.24 10.02 2.42
CA ILE A 104 27.14 9.78 1.29
C ILE A 104 26.66 10.56 0.07
N GLY A 105 27.60 11.18 -0.65
CA GLY A 105 27.30 11.85 -1.92
C GLY A 105 26.88 10.86 -3.01
N LYS A 106 25.84 11.20 -3.77
CA LYS A 106 25.35 10.46 -4.94
C LYS A 106 25.20 11.39 -6.13
N SER A 107 25.38 10.88 -7.33
CA SER A 107 25.41 11.70 -8.54
C SER A 107 24.44 11.19 -9.60
N ALA A 108 23.88 12.13 -10.37
CA ALA A 108 23.10 11.89 -11.58
C ALA A 108 23.56 12.83 -12.70
N THR A 109 23.27 12.46 -13.94
CA THR A 109 23.62 13.25 -15.12
C THR A 109 22.35 13.51 -15.92
N THR A 110 21.99 14.78 -16.06
CA THR A 110 20.83 15.20 -16.86
C THR A 110 20.97 14.77 -18.31
N ASP A 111 19.84 14.59 -18.99
CA ASP A 111 19.81 14.22 -20.40
C ASP A 111 20.43 15.27 -21.33
N LEU A 112 20.81 14.82 -22.53
CA LEU A 112 21.34 15.65 -23.61
C LEU A 112 20.33 15.72 -24.77
N ASN A 113 20.02 16.93 -25.25
CA ASN A 113 19.12 17.23 -26.37
C ASN A 113 17.64 16.91 -26.12
N THR A 114 17.31 15.67 -25.74
CA THR A 114 15.94 15.17 -25.55
C THR A 114 15.83 14.39 -24.26
N ASP A 115 14.66 14.46 -23.63
CA ASP A 115 14.33 13.64 -22.47
C ASP A 115 14.22 12.14 -22.85
N THR A 116 15.07 11.33 -22.22
CA THR A 116 15.09 9.87 -22.32
C THR A 116 14.89 9.20 -20.96
N SER A 117 14.61 9.99 -19.95
CA SER A 117 14.51 9.56 -18.55
C SER A 117 13.06 9.26 -18.22
N PRO A 118 12.76 8.15 -17.52
CA PRO A 118 11.42 7.92 -17.02
C PRO A 118 11.09 8.88 -15.87
N PRO A 119 9.79 9.06 -15.54
CA PRO A 119 9.38 9.79 -14.35
C PRO A 119 10.06 9.27 -13.08
N PHE A 120 10.37 10.17 -12.16
CA PHE A 120 10.81 9.80 -10.82
C PHE A 120 9.60 9.47 -9.93
N PRO A 121 9.61 8.38 -9.14
CA PRO A 121 10.66 7.37 -9.06
C PRO A 121 10.73 6.48 -10.32
N PRO A 122 11.94 6.04 -10.75
CA PRO A 122 12.13 5.25 -11.97
C PRO A 122 11.47 3.86 -11.90
N LYS A 123 11.13 3.39 -10.70
CA LYS A 123 10.21 2.27 -10.47
C LYS A 123 8.96 2.79 -9.77
N SER A 124 7.80 2.53 -10.35
CA SER A 124 6.51 2.92 -9.76
C SER A 124 6.28 2.25 -8.39
N ARG A 125 5.57 2.95 -7.51
CA ARG A 125 5.27 2.49 -6.14
C ARG A 125 3.78 2.63 -5.85
N TRP A 126 3.26 1.78 -4.98
CA TRP A 126 1.89 1.93 -4.45
C TRP A 126 1.87 3.01 -3.37
N ALA A 127 0.93 3.95 -3.47
CA ALA A 127 0.48 4.73 -2.31
C ALA A 127 -0.55 3.92 -1.50
N MET A 128 -1.33 3.09 -2.21
CA MET A 128 -2.28 2.16 -1.64
C MET A 128 -2.31 0.93 -2.55
N GLU A 129 -1.81 -0.19 -2.03
CA GLU A 129 -1.94 -1.49 -2.70
C GLU A 129 -3.42 -1.82 -2.96
N PRO A 130 -3.72 -2.65 -3.98
CA PRO A 130 -5.08 -3.12 -4.25
C PRO A 130 -5.76 -3.64 -2.99
N ARG A 131 -6.93 -3.07 -2.69
CA ARG A 131 -7.75 -3.50 -1.56
C ARG A 131 -9.22 -3.48 -1.92
N LYS A 132 -10.01 -4.30 -1.24
CA LYS A 132 -11.46 -4.27 -1.37
C LYS A 132 -12.02 -2.99 -0.73
N PHE A 133 -12.91 -2.32 -1.45
CA PHE A 133 -13.74 -1.23 -0.93
C PHE A 133 -15.15 -1.73 -0.62
N THR A 134 -15.64 -2.67 -1.41
CA THR A 134 -16.85 -3.46 -1.13
C THR A 134 -16.57 -4.92 -1.52
N GLU A 135 -17.56 -5.80 -1.39
CA GLU A 135 -17.40 -7.20 -1.79
C GLU A 135 -17.19 -7.40 -3.31
N THR A 136 -17.49 -6.39 -4.13
CA THR A 136 -17.36 -6.45 -5.60
C THR A 136 -16.63 -5.25 -6.20
N ILE A 137 -15.94 -4.46 -5.36
CA ILE A 137 -15.18 -3.28 -5.79
C ILE A 137 -13.77 -3.34 -5.20
N ILE A 138 -12.77 -3.27 -6.08
CA ILE A 138 -11.37 -3.08 -5.73
C ILE A 138 -10.97 -1.63 -6.03
N GLY A 139 -10.15 -1.04 -5.16
CA GLY A 139 -9.51 0.24 -5.42
C GLY A 139 -8.02 0.19 -5.08
N MET A 140 -7.23 0.97 -5.82
CA MET A 140 -5.78 1.06 -5.68
C MET A 140 -5.29 2.46 -6.04
N ALA A 141 -4.10 2.83 -5.56
CA ALA A 141 -3.49 4.13 -5.87
C ALA A 141 -1.97 4.02 -6.02
N ALA A 142 -1.43 4.61 -7.08
CA ALA A 142 0.00 4.81 -7.26
C ALA A 142 0.49 6.01 -6.44
N LYS A 143 1.73 5.92 -5.93
CA LYS A 143 2.43 7.09 -5.40
C LYS A 143 2.70 8.04 -6.57
N ILE A 144 2.52 9.33 -6.34
CA ILE A 144 2.66 10.34 -7.39
C ILE A 144 4.12 10.38 -7.84
N SER A 145 4.32 10.26 -9.15
CA SER A 145 5.57 10.47 -9.85
C SER A 145 5.64 11.88 -10.44
N SER A 146 6.85 12.37 -10.63
CA SER A 146 7.16 13.68 -11.21
C SER A 146 8.18 13.53 -12.33
N ASP A 147 8.08 14.39 -13.33
CA ASP A 147 8.97 14.40 -14.48
C ASP A 147 9.11 15.82 -15.05
N GLU A 148 10.19 16.11 -15.77
CA GLU A 148 10.36 17.39 -16.50
C GLU A 148 9.23 17.59 -17.51
N ASN A 149 8.79 16.52 -18.16
CA ASN A 149 7.77 16.50 -19.19
C ASN A 149 6.44 15.96 -18.62
N GLY A 150 5.80 16.77 -17.78
CA GLY A 150 4.45 16.50 -17.28
C GLY A 150 3.32 16.77 -18.30
N PRO A 151 2.10 16.25 -18.06
CA PRO A 151 1.70 15.45 -16.91
C PRO A 151 2.21 14.00 -17.00
N VAL A 152 2.55 13.42 -15.85
CA VAL A 152 2.79 11.97 -15.76
C VAL A 152 1.46 11.23 -15.79
N VAL A 153 1.40 10.12 -16.54
CA VAL A 153 0.21 9.26 -16.66
C VAL A 153 0.52 7.84 -16.18
N TYR A 154 -0.50 7.12 -15.71
CA TYR A 154 -0.39 5.82 -15.04
C TYR A 154 -1.16 4.75 -15.80
N TYR A 155 -0.66 3.52 -15.73
CA TYR A 155 -1.31 2.31 -16.24
C TYR A 155 -1.35 1.27 -15.13
N PHE A 156 -2.55 0.86 -14.72
CA PHE A 156 -2.78 -0.22 -13.77
C PHE A 156 -3.10 -1.48 -14.57
N ASP A 157 -2.25 -2.48 -14.40
CA ASP A 157 -2.23 -3.73 -15.16
C ASP A 157 -2.69 -4.87 -14.27
N CYS A 158 -3.73 -5.59 -14.70
CA CYS A 158 -4.24 -6.77 -14.03
C CYS A 158 -3.53 -8.01 -14.58
N THR A 159 -2.41 -8.36 -13.97
CA THR A 159 -1.56 -9.49 -14.41
C THR A 159 -2.19 -10.87 -14.23
N ALA A 160 -3.12 -11.03 -13.29
CA ALA A 160 -3.76 -12.31 -13.03
C ALA A 160 -5.12 -12.16 -12.37
N CYS A 161 -6.03 -13.06 -12.73
CA CYS A 161 -7.35 -13.23 -12.13
C CYS A 161 -7.57 -14.74 -11.91
N SER A 162 -8.02 -15.12 -10.71
CA SER A 162 -8.35 -16.52 -10.40
C SER A 162 -9.78 -16.92 -10.77
N ASP A 163 -10.57 -16.02 -11.37
CA ASP A 163 -11.94 -16.34 -11.81
C ASP A 163 -11.88 -17.25 -13.05
N PRO A 164 -12.39 -18.48 -12.99
CA PRO A 164 -12.40 -19.39 -14.14
C PRO A 164 -13.26 -18.89 -15.31
N CYS A 165 -14.16 -17.94 -15.07
CA CYS A 165 -14.99 -17.33 -16.11
C CYS A 165 -14.27 -16.21 -16.87
N VAL A 166 -13.13 -15.73 -16.36
CA VAL A 166 -12.35 -14.65 -16.97
C VAL A 166 -11.05 -15.23 -17.54
N PRO A 167 -11.00 -15.54 -18.85
CA PRO A 167 -9.84 -16.18 -19.46
C PRO A 167 -8.65 -15.23 -19.65
N ASP A 168 -8.89 -13.91 -19.61
CA ASP A 168 -7.86 -12.88 -19.75
C ASP A 168 -8.05 -11.79 -18.69
N ALA A 169 -7.06 -11.64 -17.82
CA ALA A 169 -7.07 -10.66 -16.73
C ALA A 169 -6.97 -9.21 -17.23
N ASN A 170 -6.43 -9.00 -18.44
CA ASN A 170 -6.24 -7.67 -19.05
C ASN A 170 -7.57 -6.91 -19.26
N VAL A 171 -8.71 -7.61 -19.20
CA VAL A 171 -10.04 -6.96 -19.22
C VAL A 171 -10.24 -5.98 -18.07
N PHE A 172 -9.44 -6.11 -17.01
CA PHE A 172 -9.47 -5.24 -15.84
C PHE A 172 -8.38 -4.17 -15.83
N ASP A 173 -7.63 -4.00 -16.92
CA ASP A 173 -6.63 -2.94 -17.04
C ASP A 173 -7.29 -1.56 -17.11
N SER A 174 -6.63 -0.54 -16.56
CA SER A 174 -7.16 0.83 -16.59
C SER A 174 -6.99 1.52 -17.95
N GLY A 175 -6.09 1.03 -18.80
CA GLY A 175 -5.48 1.85 -19.83
C GLY A 175 -4.62 2.98 -19.23
N TRP A 176 -4.06 3.84 -20.08
CA TRP A 176 -3.33 5.03 -19.63
C TRP A 176 -4.27 6.12 -19.16
N GLN A 177 -4.04 6.64 -17.96
CA GLN A 177 -4.85 7.70 -17.35
C GLN A 177 -3.98 8.71 -16.60
N THR A 178 -4.46 9.96 -16.48
CA THR A 178 -3.78 11.00 -15.69
C THR A 178 -3.99 10.84 -14.19
N GLY A 179 -5.05 10.12 -13.78
CA GLY A 179 -5.32 9.83 -12.38
C GLY A 179 -4.35 8.77 -11.83
N SER A 180 -3.79 9.02 -10.65
CA SER A 180 -2.99 8.04 -9.90
C SER A 180 -3.84 7.06 -9.10
N THR A 181 -5.15 7.01 -9.33
CA THR A 181 -6.09 6.14 -8.62
C THR A 181 -6.91 5.34 -9.60
N TYR A 182 -7.18 4.08 -9.29
CA TYR A 182 -8.00 3.20 -10.10
C TYR A 182 -9.03 2.47 -9.24
N LEU A 183 -10.29 2.48 -9.67
CA LEU A 183 -11.42 1.85 -9.00
C LEU A 183 -12.14 0.94 -9.99
N ILE A 184 -12.32 -0.33 -9.61
CA ILE A 184 -12.84 -1.38 -10.48
C ILE A 184 -14.10 -1.95 -9.82
N PRO A 185 -15.30 -1.63 -10.33
CA PRO A 185 -16.54 -2.18 -9.82
C PRO A 185 -16.98 -3.45 -10.54
N GLY A 186 -17.94 -4.17 -9.95
CA GLY A 186 -18.62 -5.29 -10.61
C GLY A 186 -17.77 -6.55 -10.74
N LEU A 187 -16.79 -6.71 -9.85
CA LEU A 187 -15.90 -7.85 -9.84
C LEU A 187 -16.55 -9.09 -9.23
N SER A 188 -16.15 -10.25 -9.72
CA SER A 188 -16.52 -11.56 -9.18
C SER A 188 -15.68 -11.91 -7.94
N TYR A 189 -16.12 -12.93 -7.20
CA TYR A 189 -15.36 -13.43 -6.05
C TYR A 189 -14.17 -14.25 -6.54
N ALA A 190 -13.02 -13.58 -6.62
CA ALA A 190 -11.76 -14.15 -7.07
C ALA A 190 -10.59 -13.39 -6.44
N THR A 191 -9.37 -13.88 -6.70
CA THR A 191 -8.14 -13.17 -6.41
C THR A 191 -7.65 -12.46 -7.66
N TYR A 192 -7.34 -11.18 -7.51
CA TYR A 192 -6.83 -10.31 -8.57
C TYR A 192 -5.44 -9.82 -8.19
N THR A 193 -4.51 -9.81 -9.14
CA THR A 193 -3.14 -9.35 -8.96
C THR A 193 -2.84 -8.20 -9.90
N PHE A 194 -2.47 -7.05 -9.33
CA PHE A 194 -2.17 -5.84 -10.08
C PHE A 194 -0.73 -5.39 -9.92
N GLN A 195 -0.24 -4.69 -10.94
CA GLN A 195 0.96 -3.86 -10.90
C GLN A 195 0.64 -2.50 -11.54
N VAL A 196 1.46 -1.49 -11.27
CA VAL A 196 1.31 -0.16 -11.86
C VAL A 196 2.63 0.34 -12.42
N LYS A 197 2.57 1.04 -13.54
CA LYS A 197 3.69 1.85 -14.06
C LYS A 197 3.20 3.25 -14.41
N ALA A 198 4.14 4.17 -14.50
CA ALA A 198 3.93 5.54 -14.96
C ALA A 198 4.75 5.82 -16.22
N ARG A 199 4.38 6.88 -16.94
CA ARG A 199 5.19 7.42 -18.04
C ARG A 199 5.03 8.93 -18.15
N ASP A 200 6.04 9.58 -18.70
CA ASP A 200 6.01 11.02 -18.97
C ASP A 200 5.18 11.38 -20.21
N SER A 201 5.07 12.69 -20.48
CA SER A 201 4.47 13.28 -21.67
C SER A 201 5.52 13.76 -22.68
N SER A 202 6.77 13.30 -22.59
CA SER A 202 7.80 13.57 -23.59
C SER A 202 7.42 12.94 -24.94
N ALA A 203 8.17 13.29 -25.99
CA ALA A 203 7.98 12.65 -27.30
C ALA A 203 8.26 11.14 -27.27
N ASN A 204 9.12 10.69 -26.35
CA ASN A 204 9.50 9.29 -26.19
C ASN A 204 8.54 8.52 -25.26
N GLN A 205 7.75 9.22 -24.46
CA GLN A 205 6.81 8.63 -23.49
C GLN A 205 7.53 7.63 -22.58
N ASN A 206 8.63 8.05 -21.95
CA ASN A 206 9.51 7.13 -21.23
C ASN A 206 8.74 6.56 -20.02
N GLU A 207 8.85 5.24 -19.84
CA GLU A 207 8.06 4.52 -18.85
C GLU A 207 8.91 4.09 -17.67
N THR A 208 8.38 4.22 -16.46
CA THR A 208 8.99 3.64 -15.25
C THR A 208 8.98 2.11 -15.34
N ALA A 209 9.87 1.44 -14.61
CA ALA A 209 9.69 0.04 -14.28
C ALA A 209 8.38 -0.18 -13.49
N TRP A 210 7.77 -1.35 -13.67
CA TRP A 210 6.58 -1.77 -12.94
C TRP A 210 6.80 -1.77 -11.43
N SER A 211 5.75 -1.44 -10.68
CA SER A 211 5.70 -1.66 -9.24
C SER A 211 5.84 -3.15 -8.89
N SER A 212 6.07 -3.45 -7.62
CA SER A 212 5.82 -4.80 -7.13
C SER A 212 4.35 -5.18 -7.37
N ALA A 213 4.11 -6.41 -7.81
CA ALA A 213 2.77 -6.95 -7.94
C ALA A 213 2.12 -7.10 -6.56
N ALA A 214 0.84 -6.78 -6.46
CA ALA A 214 0.06 -6.87 -5.23
C ALA A 214 -1.29 -7.52 -5.52
N SER A 215 -1.74 -8.39 -4.62
CA SER A 215 -2.95 -9.20 -4.81
C SER A 215 -4.02 -8.87 -3.78
N VAL A 216 -5.27 -9.00 -4.19
CA VAL A 216 -6.45 -8.85 -3.33
C VAL A 216 -7.46 -9.94 -3.66
N THR A 217 -8.06 -10.52 -2.63
CA THR A 217 -9.09 -11.54 -2.75
C THR A 217 -10.46 -10.96 -2.39
N LEU A 218 -11.42 -11.07 -3.30
CA LEU A 218 -12.83 -10.84 -3.02
C LEU A 218 -13.48 -12.18 -2.67
N ALA A 219 -14.09 -12.26 -1.49
CA ALA A 219 -14.80 -13.44 -1.02
C ALA A 219 -16.31 -13.15 -0.99
N PRO A 220 -17.17 -14.17 -1.16
CA PRO A 220 -18.59 -14.00 -0.94
C PRO A 220 -18.89 -13.44 0.46
N PRO A 221 -19.93 -12.61 0.63
CA PRO A 221 -20.36 -12.21 1.97
C PRO A 221 -20.80 -13.44 2.76
N PRO A 222 -20.61 -13.44 4.10
CA PRO A 222 -21.08 -14.52 4.95
C PRO A 222 -22.56 -14.85 4.74
N GLN A 223 -22.86 -16.12 4.56
CA GLN A 223 -24.22 -16.62 4.33
C GLN A 223 -24.75 -17.40 5.52
N VAL A 224 -26.08 -17.52 5.59
CA VAL A 224 -26.76 -18.43 6.53
C VAL A 224 -27.20 -19.67 5.77
N LEU A 225 -26.64 -20.83 6.16
CA LEU A 225 -26.97 -22.14 5.60
C LEU A 225 -27.94 -22.84 6.55
N GLU A 226 -29.20 -22.98 6.14
CA GLU A 226 -30.25 -23.57 6.96
C GLU A 226 -30.27 -25.10 6.87
N VAL A 227 -30.46 -25.76 8.03
CA VAL A 227 -30.51 -27.21 8.17
C VAL A 227 -31.66 -27.62 9.10
N PRO A 228 -32.58 -28.52 8.69
CA PRO A 228 -32.70 -29.05 7.34
C PRO A 228 -33.24 -27.99 6.37
N SER A 229 -32.80 -28.06 5.12
CA SER A 229 -33.36 -27.32 4.00
C SER A 229 -33.43 -28.21 2.77
N ILE A 230 -33.90 -27.67 1.64
CA ILE A 230 -33.90 -28.40 0.37
C ILE A 230 -32.48 -28.70 -0.15
N LEU A 231 -31.48 -27.90 0.29
CA LEU A 231 -30.09 -28.06 -0.13
C LEU A 231 -29.30 -28.94 0.84
N TYR A 232 -29.59 -28.84 2.15
CA TYR A 232 -28.83 -29.55 3.19
C TYR A 232 -29.78 -30.34 4.09
N THR A 233 -29.73 -31.67 3.98
CA THR A 233 -30.45 -32.57 4.88
C THR A 233 -29.63 -32.91 6.14
N THR A 234 -28.33 -32.61 6.14
CA THR A 234 -27.42 -32.90 7.25
C THR A 234 -26.56 -31.68 7.60
N ILE A 235 -26.12 -31.60 8.86
CA ILE A 235 -25.31 -30.48 9.35
C ILE A 235 -23.92 -30.50 8.71
N GLN A 236 -23.30 -31.67 8.55
CA GLN A 236 -21.99 -31.79 7.91
C GLN A 236 -22.02 -31.36 6.44
N ALA A 237 -23.11 -31.59 5.71
CA ALA A 237 -23.25 -31.13 4.33
C ALA A 237 -23.21 -29.60 4.23
N ALA A 238 -23.92 -28.90 5.14
CA ALA A 238 -23.86 -27.44 5.21
C ALA A 238 -22.45 -26.94 5.62
N ILE A 239 -21.79 -27.60 6.58
CA ILE A 239 -20.40 -27.27 6.97
C ILE A 239 -19.41 -27.45 5.79
N ASN A 240 -19.58 -28.52 5.01
CA ASN A 240 -18.75 -28.79 3.85
C ASN A 240 -18.86 -27.69 2.78
N ASP A 241 -20.04 -27.11 2.60
CA ASP A 241 -20.32 -26.06 1.62
C ASP A 241 -20.03 -24.64 2.12
N ALA A 242 -20.12 -24.41 3.44
CA ALA A 242 -19.88 -23.12 4.07
C ALA A 242 -18.48 -22.55 3.78
N ASN A 243 -18.40 -21.25 3.50
CA ASN A 243 -17.15 -20.47 3.42
C ASN A 243 -16.78 -19.88 4.79
N PHE A 244 -15.55 -19.38 4.92
CA PHE A 244 -15.12 -18.69 6.15
C PHE A 244 -16.07 -17.54 6.51
N GLY A 245 -16.54 -17.52 7.76
CA GLY A 245 -17.48 -16.53 8.27
C GLY A 245 -18.95 -16.93 8.16
N ASP A 246 -19.30 -17.96 7.38
CA ASP A 246 -20.69 -18.41 7.22
C ASP A 246 -21.27 -18.94 8.55
N THR A 247 -22.60 -18.93 8.62
CA THR A 247 -23.37 -19.47 9.73
C THR A 247 -24.23 -20.65 9.27
N VAL A 248 -24.01 -21.83 9.84
CA VAL A 248 -24.94 -22.96 9.70
C VAL A 248 -26.01 -22.82 10.78
N LEU A 249 -27.25 -22.61 10.37
CA LEU A 249 -28.42 -22.47 11.23
C LEU A 249 -29.15 -23.81 11.32
N VAL A 250 -29.19 -24.38 12.51
CA VAL A 250 -29.82 -25.67 12.79
C VAL A 250 -31.20 -25.44 13.39
N HIS A 251 -32.25 -25.76 12.63
CA HIS A 251 -33.63 -25.63 13.07
C HIS A 251 -34.02 -26.74 14.09
N PRO A 252 -35.19 -26.63 14.73
CA PRO A 252 -35.78 -27.75 15.47
C PRO A 252 -35.98 -29.00 14.61
N GLY A 253 -35.62 -30.16 15.14
CA GLY A 253 -35.70 -31.43 14.45
C GLY A 253 -34.88 -32.54 15.11
N THR A 254 -35.07 -33.77 14.65
CA THR A 254 -34.26 -34.92 15.06
C THR A 254 -33.25 -35.24 13.98
N TYR A 255 -31.98 -35.03 14.27
CA TYR A 255 -30.86 -35.23 13.35
C TYR A 255 -30.18 -36.55 13.69
N THR A 256 -30.34 -37.54 12.81
CA THR A 256 -29.81 -38.91 13.00
C THR A 256 -28.75 -39.21 11.94
N GLY A 257 -27.89 -40.20 12.20
CA GLY A 257 -26.89 -40.68 11.24
C GLY A 257 -25.54 -39.96 11.29
N PRO A 258 -24.55 -40.44 10.51
CA PRO A 258 -23.14 -40.05 10.65
C PRO A 258 -22.85 -38.58 10.35
N ASP A 259 -23.55 -37.94 9.41
CA ASP A 259 -23.29 -36.55 8.99
C ASP A 259 -24.00 -35.49 9.85
N ASN A 260 -24.56 -35.90 10.99
CA ASN A 260 -25.24 -35.04 11.94
C ASN A 260 -24.59 -35.07 13.34
N ARG A 261 -23.56 -35.90 13.53
CA ARG A 261 -22.80 -36.06 14.77
C ARG A 261 -21.31 -36.05 14.45
N ASP A 262 -20.46 -35.84 15.45
CA ASP A 262 -19.00 -35.83 15.28
C ASP A 262 -18.53 -34.88 14.16
N LEU A 263 -19.17 -33.70 14.08
CA LEU A 263 -19.00 -32.74 12.99
C LEU A 263 -17.55 -32.26 12.85
N ASP A 264 -17.02 -32.30 11.64
CA ASP A 264 -15.71 -31.78 11.28
C ASP A 264 -15.84 -30.43 10.59
N PHE A 265 -15.28 -29.38 11.19
CA PHE A 265 -15.31 -28.02 10.67
C PHE A 265 -14.28 -27.80 9.55
N LEU A 266 -13.43 -28.80 9.24
CA LEU A 266 -12.43 -28.75 8.18
C LEU A 266 -11.43 -27.58 8.34
N GLY A 267 -11.24 -27.10 9.57
CA GLY A 267 -10.44 -25.91 9.86
C GLY A 267 -11.09 -24.57 9.44
N LYS A 268 -12.37 -24.57 9.02
CA LYS A 268 -13.10 -23.37 8.65
C LYS A 268 -13.54 -22.59 9.89
N ALA A 269 -13.36 -21.27 9.85
CA ALA A 269 -13.88 -20.36 10.88
C ALA A 269 -15.36 -20.04 10.58
N ILE A 270 -16.26 -20.96 10.91
CA ILE A 270 -17.73 -20.82 10.73
C ILE A 270 -18.46 -20.87 12.06
N THR A 271 -19.69 -20.39 12.08
CA THR A 271 -20.59 -20.51 13.24
C THR A 271 -21.62 -21.61 12.97
N VAL A 272 -21.77 -22.57 13.88
CA VAL A 272 -22.92 -23.50 13.86
C VAL A 272 -23.78 -23.18 15.08
N ARG A 273 -25.07 -22.85 14.87
CA ARG A 273 -25.97 -22.46 15.96
C ARG A 273 -27.41 -22.91 15.73
N SER A 274 -28.14 -23.05 16.83
CA SER A 274 -29.60 -23.23 16.78
C SER A 274 -30.32 -21.93 16.38
N ASP A 275 -31.54 -22.05 15.86
CA ASP A 275 -32.42 -20.95 15.46
C ASP A 275 -32.64 -19.92 16.59
N ASN A 276 -32.80 -20.41 17.82
CA ASN A 276 -32.86 -19.59 19.03
C ASN A 276 -32.20 -20.31 20.21
N PRO A 277 -30.89 -20.10 20.45
CA PRO A 277 -30.16 -20.83 21.48
C PRO A 277 -30.56 -20.44 22.92
N GLU A 278 -31.27 -19.32 23.11
CA GLU A 278 -31.73 -18.84 24.43
C GLU A 278 -33.15 -19.32 24.77
N ASP A 279 -33.88 -19.89 23.80
CA ASP A 279 -35.21 -20.44 24.02
C ASP A 279 -35.14 -21.96 24.27
N GLN A 280 -35.43 -22.35 25.51
CA GLN A 280 -35.46 -23.76 25.90
C GLN A 280 -36.43 -24.59 25.06
N GLY A 281 -37.52 -24.03 24.54
CA GLY A 281 -38.46 -24.75 23.67
C GLY A 281 -37.86 -25.11 22.31
N VAL A 282 -36.97 -24.26 21.78
CA VAL A 282 -36.23 -24.50 20.53
C VAL A 282 -35.08 -25.49 20.78
N VAL A 283 -34.32 -25.30 21.85
CA VAL A 283 -33.20 -26.19 22.20
C VAL A 283 -33.68 -27.61 22.50
N THR A 284 -34.79 -27.77 23.22
CA THR A 284 -35.31 -29.11 23.57
C THR A 284 -35.94 -29.85 22.39
N THR A 285 -36.25 -29.14 21.30
CA THR A 285 -36.81 -29.72 20.07
C THR A 285 -35.76 -29.90 18.97
N THR A 286 -34.56 -29.35 19.12
CA THR A 286 -33.36 -29.67 18.33
C THR A 286 -32.59 -30.83 18.99
N ILE A 287 -32.77 -32.04 18.46
CA ILE A 287 -32.17 -33.27 19.00
C ILE A 287 -31.12 -33.79 18.02
N ILE A 288 -29.85 -33.82 18.44
CA ILE A 288 -28.80 -34.59 17.76
C ILE A 288 -28.80 -35.99 18.37
N ASP A 289 -29.27 -36.97 17.62
CA ASP A 289 -29.46 -38.34 18.09
C ASP A 289 -28.24 -39.20 17.73
N CYS A 290 -27.54 -39.67 18.77
CA CYS A 290 -26.22 -40.31 18.69
C CYS A 290 -26.29 -41.85 18.73
#